data_AF-A0A3N6EIK0-F1
#
_entry.id   AF-A0A3N6EIK0-F1
#
_cell.length_a   1.000
_cell.length_b   1.000
_cell.length_c   1.000
_cell.angle_alpha   90.00
_cell.angle_beta   90.00
_cell.angle_gamma   90.00
#
_symmetry.space_group_name_H-M   'P 1'
#
loop_
_entity.id
_entity.type
_entity.pdbx_description
1 polymer ?
#
loop_
_entity_poly.entity_id
_entity_poly.type
_entity_poly.pdbx_seq_one_letter_code
_entity_poly.pdbx_strand_id
1 'polypeptide(L)'
;MNPLPKDGAALAILLDALLLAVIAARHWHQAHHHDQQAEAARQAAEHLRAAYQAATVQPIAVVQQRGRHLALFLREQQAAVARQALPDLAEQILAEPGWSALSVTLAATKKAGHDPVALLAQAARHRELDTATSYSEVLTWRLSRLADLPQRTWHAAPEPPPSTRTIRSAQQRRTR
;
A
#
# COMPACT_ATOMS: atom_id res chain seq x y z
N MET A 1 -13.01 -37.63 86.61
CA MET A 1 -13.78 -37.25 85.42
C MET A 1 -13.69 -35.74 85.28
N ASN A 2 -12.87 -35.21 84.36
CA ASN A 2 -12.81 -33.77 84.11
C ASN A 2 -12.75 -33.58 82.58
N PRO A 3 -13.68 -32.84 81.93
CA PRO A 3 -13.73 -32.74 80.48
C PRO A 3 -12.74 -31.70 79.94
N LEU A 4 -12.26 -31.96 78.70
CA LEU A 4 -11.24 -31.28 77.90
C LEU A 4 -11.34 -29.74 77.77
N PRO A 5 -10.22 -29.04 77.46
CA PRO A 5 -10.16 -27.60 77.21
C PRO A 5 -10.78 -27.27 75.84
N LYS A 6 -11.88 -26.49 75.83
CA LYS A 6 -12.61 -26.07 74.62
C LYS A 6 -12.11 -24.75 74.03
N ASP A 7 -11.17 -24.08 74.70
CA ASP A 7 -10.77 -22.71 74.37
C ASP A 7 -9.68 -22.64 73.29
N GLY A 8 -8.84 -23.68 73.18
CA GLY A 8 -7.78 -23.73 72.16
C GLY A 8 -8.30 -23.97 70.74
N ALA A 9 -9.35 -24.79 70.60
CA ALA A 9 -9.93 -25.11 69.30
C ALA A 9 -10.69 -23.91 68.70
N ALA A 10 -11.46 -23.19 69.51
CA ALA A 10 -12.18 -22.00 69.06
C ALA A 10 -11.21 -20.88 68.64
N LEU A 11 -10.12 -20.70 69.40
CA LEU A 11 -9.08 -19.71 69.08
C LEU A 11 -8.32 -20.07 67.80
N ALA A 12 -8.04 -21.37 67.58
CA ALA A 12 -7.43 -21.85 66.34
C ALA A 12 -8.32 -21.58 65.11
N ILE A 13 -9.63 -21.84 65.21
CA ILE A 13 -10.59 -21.56 64.13
C ILE A 13 -10.67 -20.06 63.84
N LEU A 14 -10.66 -19.22 64.88
CA LEU A 14 -10.68 -17.76 64.72
C LEU A 14 -9.42 -17.26 63.99
N LEU A 15 -8.24 -17.78 64.34
CA LEU A 15 -6.98 -17.43 63.69
C LEU A 15 -6.95 -17.87 62.22
N ASP A 16 -7.47 -19.06 61.92
CA ASP A 16 -7.53 -19.59 60.55
C ASP A 16 -8.48 -18.77 59.67
N ALA A 17 -9.64 -18.37 60.21
CA ALA A 17 -10.58 -17.48 59.54
C ALA A 17 -9.98 -16.08 59.28
N LEU A 18 -9.22 -15.53 60.24
CA LEU A 18 -8.53 -14.25 60.08
C LEU A 18 -7.45 -14.33 58.98
N LEU A 19 -6.70 -15.44 58.93
CA LEU A 19 -5.67 -15.66 57.91
C LEU A 19 -6.28 -15.74 56.50
N LEU A 20 -7.37 -16.50 56.34
CA LEU A 20 -8.10 -16.59 55.08
C LEU A 20 -8.66 -15.23 54.64
N ALA A 21 -9.20 -14.44 55.57
CA ALA A 21 -9.69 -13.10 55.27
C ALA A 21 -8.57 -12.17 54.75
N VAL A 22 -7.38 -12.22 55.34
CA VAL A 22 -6.22 -11.41 54.89
C VAL A 22 -5.73 -11.86 53.51
N ILE A 23 -5.67 -13.17 53.24
CA ILE A 23 -5.26 -13.70 51.93
C ILE A 23 -6.28 -13.31 50.86
N ALA A 24 -7.58 -13.45 51.15
CA ALA A 24 -8.66 -13.05 50.25
C ALA A 24 -8.64 -11.55 49.97
N ALA A 25 -8.45 -10.71 50.99
CA ALA A 25 -8.34 -9.26 50.82
C ALA A 25 -7.14 -8.86 49.95
N ARG A 26 -5.97 -9.49 50.16
CA ARG A 26 -4.77 -9.26 49.33
C ARG A 26 -4.99 -9.69 47.88
N HIS A 27 -5.57 -10.87 47.67
CA HIS A 27 -5.84 -11.38 46.33
C HIS A 27 -6.86 -10.50 45.59
N TRP A 28 -7.94 -10.11 46.26
CA TRP A 28 -8.95 -9.20 45.70
C TRP A 28 -8.32 -7.85 45.32
N HIS A 29 -7.48 -7.30 46.19
CA HIS A 29 -6.80 -6.03 45.94
C HIS A 29 -5.83 -6.12 44.75
N GLN A 30 -5.05 -7.20 44.64
CA GLN A 30 -4.14 -7.42 43.52
C GLN A 30 -4.87 -7.62 42.18
N ALA A 31 -5.97 -8.38 42.18
CA ALA A 31 -6.79 -8.57 40.99
C ALA A 31 -7.42 -7.26 40.50
N HIS A 32 -7.99 -6.47 41.42
CA HIS A 32 -8.62 -5.19 41.08
C HIS A 32 -7.65 -4.13 40.54
N HIS A 33 -6.39 -4.14 40.97
CA HIS A 33 -5.37 -3.22 40.42
C HIS A 33 -5.07 -3.51 38.95
N HIS A 34 -5.00 -4.78 38.54
CA HIS A 34 -4.75 -5.13 37.15
C HIS A 34 -5.91 -4.76 36.22
N ASP A 35 -7.15 -4.93 36.69
CA ASP A 35 -8.33 -4.51 35.93
C ASP A 35 -8.37 -3.00 35.72
N GLN A 36 -8.05 -2.22 36.76
CA GLN A 36 -7.96 -0.76 36.66
C GLN A 36 -6.81 -0.32 35.75
N GLN A 37 -5.65 -0.99 35.80
CA GLN A 37 -4.53 -0.71 34.90
C GLN A 37 -4.87 -1.03 33.44
N ALA A 38 -5.56 -2.14 33.19
CA ALA A 38 -5.99 -2.52 31.84
C ALA A 38 -7.00 -1.51 31.28
N GLU A 39 -7.96 -1.06 32.09
CA GLU A 39 -8.95 -0.07 31.69
C GLU A 39 -8.32 1.31 31.45
N ALA A 40 -7.42 1.76 32.34
CA ALA A 40 -6.67 2.99 32.15
C ALA A 40 -5.78 2.94 30.89
N ALA A 41 -5.15 1.80 30.61
CA ALA A 41 -4.35 1.61 29.40
C ALA A 41 -5.20 1.65 28.12
N ARG A 42 -6.41 1.06 28.14
CA ARG A 42 -7.36 1.15 27.02
C ARG A 42 -7.79 2.58 26.77
N GLN A 43 -8.20 3.29 27.81
CA GLN A 43 -8.59 4.71 27.72
C GLN A 43 -7.44 5.57 27.20
N ALA A 44 -6.22 5.39 27.71
CA ALA A 44 -5.04 6.10 27.21
C ALA A 44 -4.76 5.80 25.73
N ALA A 45 -4.88 4.54 25.29
CA ALA A 45 -4.70 4.16 23.90
C ALA A 45 -5.78 4.77 22.98
N GLU A 46 -7.03 4.85 23.43
CA GLU A 46 -8.11 5.53 22.72
C GLU A 46 -7.85 7.03 22.58
N HIS A 47 -7.45 7.69 23.67
CA HIS A 47 -7.08 9.11 23.63
C HIS A 47 -5.88 9.38 22.72
N LEU A 48 -4.86 8.54 22.73
CA LEU A 48 -3.72 8.65 21.81
C LEU A 48 -4.14 8.44 20.36
N ARG A 49 -5.02 7.47 20.08
CA ARG A 49 -5.54 7.23 18.72
C ARG A 49 -6.37 8.41 18.24
N ALA A 50 -7.23 8.97 19.08
CA ALA A 50 -8.04 10.15 18.76
C ALA A 50 -7.17 11.40 18.53
N ALA A 51 -6.19 11.64 19.39
CA ALA A 51 -5.23 12.75 19.24
C ALA A 51 -4.39 12.59 17.96
N TYR A 52 -3.92 11.39 17.67
CA TYR A 52 -3.19 11.08 16.45
C TYR A 52 -4.05 11.31 15.20
N GLN A 53 -5.29 10.82 15.19
CA GLN A 53 -6.24 11.04 14.09
C GLN A 53 -6.53 12.54 13.90
N ALA A 54 -6.81 13.27 14.97
CA ALA A 54 -7.04 14.72 14.91
C ALA A 54 -5.81 15.48 14.38
N ALA A 55 -4.61 15.07 14.79
CA ALA A 55 -3.35 15.68 14.36
C ALA A 55 -2.94 15.30 12.92
N THR A 56 -3.47 14.20 12.35
CA THR A 56 -3.08 13.71 11.01
C THR A 56 -4.02 14.12 9.89
N VAL A 57 -5.30 14.41 10.16
CA VAL A 57 -6.27 14.78 9.10
C VAL A 57 -5.83 16.00 8.30
N GLN A 58 -5.42 17.09 8.97
CA GLN A 58 -5.03 18.32 8.28
C GLN A 58 -3.70 18.20 7.51
N PRO A 59 -2.60 17.67 8.09
CA PRO A 59 -1.34 17.51 7.36
C PRO A 59 -1.45 16.56 6.17
N ILE A 60 -2.18 15.44 6.29
CA ILE A 60 -2.30 14.47 5.21
C ILE A 60 -3.12 15.06 4.04
N ALA A 61 -4.20 15.78 4.32
CA ALA A 61 -5.02 16.42 3.28
C ALA A 61 -4.19 17.44 2.48
N VAL A 62 -3.38 18.26 3.15
CA VAL A 62 -2.50 19.24 2.50
C VAL A 62 -1.44 18.56 1.64
N VAL A 63 -0.81 17.47 2.12
CA VAL A 63 0.17 16.70 1.33
C VAL A 63 -0.49 16.03 0.12
N GLN A 64 -1.69 15.47 0.27
CA GLN A 64 -2.45 14.88 -0.84
C GLN A 64 -2.82 15.92 -1.89
N GLN A 65 -3.30 17.09 -1.46
CA GLN A 65 -3.62 18.19 -2.37
C GLN A 65 -2.38 18.66 -3.13
N ARG A 66 -1.25 18.88 -2.44
CA ARG A 66 0.03 19.23 -3.07
C ARG A 66 0.48 18.15 -4.06
N GLY A 67 0.34 16.88 -3.71
CA GLY A 67 0.64 15.75 -4.59
C GLY A 67 -0.19 15.75 -5.87
N ARG A 68 -1.51 16.03 -5.76
CA ARG A 68 -2.41 16.15 -6.92
C ARG A 68 -2.02 17.33 -7.82
N HIS A 69 -1.73 18.50 -7.25
CA HIS A 69 -1.28 19.67 -8.02
C HIS A 69 0.03 19.40 -8.74
N LEU A 70 1.00 18.77 -8.08
CA LEU A 70 2.27 18.40 -8.71
C LEU A 70 2.07 17.42 -9.86
N ALA A 71 1.19 16.42 -9.70
CA ALA A 71 0.87 15.46 -10.76
C ALA A 71 0.23 16.15 -11.99
N LEU A 72 -0.70 17.09 -11.77
CA LEU A 72 -1.30 17.89 -12.85
C LEU A 72 -0.25 18.74 -13.56
N PHE A 73 0.58 19.46 -12.81
CA PHE A 73 1.65 20.29 -13.35
C PHE A 73 2.66 19.48 -14.17
N LEU A 74 3.06 18.30 -13.69
CA LEU A 74 3.95 17.41 -14.44
C LEU A 74 3.29 16.93 -15.74
N ARG A 75 2.00 16.59 -15.71
CA ARG A 75 1.26 16.17 -16.92
C ARG A 75 1.17 17.30 -17.94
N GLU A 76 0.90 18.52 -17.50
CA GLU A 76 0.91 19.72 -18.36
C GLU A 76 2.29 19.99 -18.96
N GLN A 77 3.36 19.83 -18.16
CA GLN A 77 4.73 19.97 -18.65
C GLN A 77 5.05 18.94 -19.75
N GLN A 78 4.66 17.68 -19.58
CA GLN A 78 4.85 16.66 -20.63
C GLN A 78 3.99 16.95 -21.87
N ALA A 79 2.77 17.47 -21.69
CA ALA A 79 1.93 17.88 -22.81
C ALA A 79 2.55 19.06 -23.58
N ALA A 80 3.19 20.01 -22.89
CA ALA A 80 3.92 21.09 -23.52
C ALA A 80 5.12 20.57 -24.34
N VAL A 81 5.86 19.58 -23.83
CA VAL A 81 6.94 18.90 -24.59
C VAL A 81 6.40 18.26 -25.87
N ALA A 82 5.26 17.57 -25.79
CA ALA A 82 4.63 16.96 -26.97
C ALA A 82 4.18 18.00 -28.00
N ARG A 83 3.53 19.09 -27.56
CA ARG A 83 3.14 20.22 -28.42
C ARG A 83 4.33 20.92 -29.07
N GLN A 84 5.44 21.04 -28.35
CA GLN A 84 6.65 21.66 -28.87
C GLN A 84 7.36 20.76 -29.90
N ALA A 85 7.42 19.46 -29.63
CA ALA A 85 8.11 18.52 -30.51
C ALA A 85 7.28 18.18 -31.77
N LEU A 86 5.96 18.05 -31.63
CA LEU A 86 5.04 17.53 -32.65
C LEU A 86 3.74 18.37 -32.70
N PRO A 87 3.80 19.64 -33.11
CA PRO A 87 2.65 20.55 -33.02
C PRO A 87 1.41 20.03 -33.76
N ASP A 88 1.59 19.38 -34.91
CA ASP A 88 0.49 18.88 -35.74
C ASP A 88 -0.18 17.61 -35.18
N LEU A 89 0.57 16.78 -34.43
CA LEU A 89 0.08 15.50 -33.90
C LEU A 89 -0.24 15.56 -32.40
N ALA A 90 0.13 16.64 -31.71
CA ALA A 90 0.09 16.71 -30.26
C ALA A 90 -1.31 16.47 -29.69
N GLU A 91 -2.34 17.16 -30.21
CA GLU A 91 -3.69 17.02 -29.67
C GLU A 91 -4.28 15.61 -29.91
N GLN A 92 -3.93 14.98 -31.03
CA GLN A 92 -4.31 13.60 -31.31
C GLN A 92 -3.61 12.63 -30.34
N ILE A 93 -2.30 12.78 -30.15
CA ILE A 93 -1.52 11.98 -29.19
C ILE A 93 -2.05 12.17 -27.75
N LEU A 94 -2.36 13.40 -27.34
CA LEU A 94 -2.88 13.70 -25.99
C LEU A 94 -4.26 13.08 -25.72
N ALA A 95 -5.06 12.87 -26.76
CA ALA A 95 -6.36 12.23 -26.69
C ALA A 95 -6.28 10.69 -26.66
N GLU A 96 -5.13 10.10 -27.00
CA GLU A 96 -4.99 8.64 -27.02
C GLU A 96 -4.88 8.03 -25.60
N PRO A 97 -5.43 6.83 -25.39
CA PRO A 97 -5.26 6.10 -24.13
C PRO A 97 -3.78 5.84 -23.77
N GLY A 98 -2.93 5.67 -24.79
CA GLY A 98 -1.49 5.44 -24.65
C GLY A 98 -0.69 6.66 -24.18
N TRP A 99 -1.29 7.86 -24.15
CA TRP A 99 -0.60 9.10 -23.74
C TRP A 99 0.06 8.98 -22.36
N SER A 100 -0.60 8.32 -21.40
CA SER A 100 -0.06 8.18 -20.06
C SER A 100 1.29 7.45 -20.06
N ALA A 101 1.44 6.41 -20.88
CA ALA A 101 2.69 5.67 -21.02
C ALA A 101 3.78 6.55 -21.66
N LEU A 102 3.44 7.28 -22.72
CA LEU A 102 4.36 8.20 -23.40
C LEU A 102 4.85 9.31 -22.45
N SER A 103 3.96 9.89 -21.65
CA SER A 103 4.32 10.96 -20.70
C SER A 103 5.31 10.51 -19.62
N VAL A 104 5.19 9.25 -19.17
CA VAL A 104 6.13 8.64 -18.22
C VAL A 104 7.49 8.42 -18.87
N THR A 105 7.50 7.95 -20.12
CA THR A 105 8.74 7.74 -20.87
C THR A 105 9.45 9.06 -21.15
N LEU A 106 8.72 10.13 -21.51
CA LEU A 106 9.31 11.47 -21.66
C LEU A 106 9.96 11.98 -20.37
N ALA A 107 9.31 11.78 -19.23
CA ALA A 107 9.88 12.11 -17.93
C ALA A 107 11.13 11.27 -17.62
N ALA A 108 11.14 9.99 -18.01
CA ALA A 108 12.30 9.11 -17.85
C ALA A 108 13.47 9.53 -18.76
N THR A 109 13.20 9.92 -20.01
CA THR A 109 14.19 10.45 -20.96
C THR A 109 14.88 11.69 -20.40
N LYS A 110 14.11 12.64 -19.83
CA LYS A 110 14.67 13.81 -19.16
C LYS A 110 15.53 13.43 -17.95
N LYS A 111 15.11 12.45 -17.16
CA LYS A 111 15.90 11.95 -16.00
C LYS A 111 17.19 11.26 -16.42
N ALA A 112 17.21 10.61 -17.58
CA ALA A 112 18.40 10.03 -18.18
C ALA A 112 19.36 11.08 -18.78
N GLY A 113 19.01 12.38 -18.72
CA GLY A 113 19.86 13.48 -19.19
C GLY A 113 19.69 13.82 -20.67
N HIS A 114 18.74 13.21 -21.36
CA HIS A 114 18.43 13.52 -22.74
C HIS A 114 17.45 14.69 -22.87
N ASP A 115 17.49 15.40 -24.00
CA ASP A 115 16.48 16.39 -24.36
C ASP A 115 15.20 15.71 -24.87
N PRO A 116 14.09 15.73 -24.10
CA PRO A 116 12.87 15.03 -24.49
C PRO A 116 12.20 15.64 -25.73
N VAL A 117 12.39 16.93 -26.03
CA VAL A 117 11.78 17.56 -27.22
C VAL A 117 12.48 17.07 -28.48
N ALA A 118 13.80 17.18 -28.53
CA ALA A 118 14.59 16.73 -29.68
C ALA A 118 14.44 15.22 -29.91
N LEU A 119 14.44 14.42 -28.83
CA LEU A 119 14.37 12.97 -28.92
C LEU A 119 12.97 12.47 -29.30
N LEU A 120 11.91 13.16 -28.86
CA LEU A 120 10.53 12.90 -29.32
C LEU A 120 10.35 13.29 -30.79
N ALA A 121 10.86 14.44 -31.22
CA ALA A 121 10.83 14.85 -32.63
C ALA A 121 11.60 13.86 -33.53
N GLN A 122 12.74 13.34 -33.05
CA GLN A 122 13.48 12.28 -33.71
C GLN A 122 12.69 10.98 -33.78
N ALA A 123 12.06 10.57 -32.67
CA ALA A 123 11.22 9.36 -32.63
C ALA A 123 10.05 9.41 -33.61
N ALA A 124 9.56 10.62 -33.93
CA ALA A 124 8.46 10.82 -34.86
C ALA A 124 8.85 10.89 -36.34
N ARG A 125 10.14 10.84 -36.66
CA ARG A 125 10.57 10.78 -38.06
C ARG A 125 10.18 9.40 -38.63
N HIS A 126 9.55 9.39 -39.81
CA HIS A 126 9.21 8.24 -40.68
C HIS A 126 7.77 7.69 -40.68
N ARG A 127 7.46 7.09 -41.84
CA ARG A 127 6.17 6.59 -42.36
C ARG A 127 5.39 5.63 -41.46
N GLU A 128 6.04 4.96 -40.51
CA GLU A 128 5.35 4.01 -39.63
C GLU A 128 4.37 4.70 -38.67
N LEU A 129 4.56 6.00 -38.38
CA LEU A 129 3.52 6.78 -37.70
C LEU A 129 2.26 6.92 -38.56
N ASP A 130 2.40 7.12 -39.87
CA ASP A 130 1.25 7.29 -40.79
C ASP A 130 0.38 6.02 -40.87
N THR A 131 0.97 4.85 -40.55
CA THR A 131 0.28 3.56 -40.53
C THR A 131 -0.03 3.06 -39.11
N ALA A 132 0.29 3.83 -38.07
CA ALA A 132 0.17 3.39 -36.69
C ALA A 132 -1.29 3.41 -36.21
N THR A 133 -1.71 2.33 -35.54
CA THR A 133 -3.01 2.27 -34.85
C THR A 133 -3.03 3.16 -33.60
N SER A 134 -1.87 3.41 -32.98
CA SER A 134 -1.68 4.39 -31.89
C SER A 134 -0.32 5.07 -32.04
N TYR A 135 -0.32 6.39 -32.16
CA TYR A 135 0.90 7.20 -32.20
C TYR A 135 1.65 7.11 -30.87
N SER A 136 0.94 7.13 -29.74
CA SER A 136 1.52 7.14 -28.40
C SER A 136 2.31 5.87 -28.08
N GLU A 137 1.80 4.70 -28.46
CA GLU A 137 2.48 3.42 -28.21
C GLU A 137 3.76 3.30 -29.05
N VAL A 138 3.70 3.65 -30.34
CA VAL A 138 4.88 3.62 -31.22
C VAL A 138 5.95 4.59 -30.73
N LEU A 139 5.55 5.82 -30.39
CA LEU A 139 6.47 6.82 -29.84
C LEU A 139 7.07 6.38 -28.51
N THR A 140 6.29 5.74 -27.63
CA THR A 140 6.77 5.20 -26.35
C THR A 140 7.88 4.17 -26.56
N TRP A 141 7.67 3.23 -27.48
CA TRP A 141 8.65 2.19 -27.78
C TRP A 141 9.94 2.78 -28.40
N ARG A 142 9.79 3.71 -29.35
CA ARG A 142 10.93 4.37 -30.01
C ARG A 142 11.73 5.23 -29.04
N LEU A 143 11.04 6.03 -28.24
CA LEU A 143 11.65 6.92 -27.25
C LEU A 143 12.43 6.12 -26.21
N SER A 144 11.86 5.01 -25.73
CA SER A 144 12.56 4.09 -24.83
C SER A 144 13.84 3.53 -25.45
N ARG A 145 13.79 3.12 -26.73
CA ARG A 145 14.96 2.60 -27.45
C ARG A 145 16.04 3.65 -27.68
N LEU A 146 15.65 4.86 -28.09
CA LEU A 146 16.58 5.96 -28.39
C LEU A 146 17.26 6.51 -27.13
N ALA A 147 16.60 6.43 -25.98
CA ALA A 147 17.13 6.86 -24.69
C ALA A 147 17.75 5.71 -23.87
N ASP A 148 17.91 4.52 -24.47
CA ASP A 148 18.40 3.29 -23.82
C ASP A 148 17.70 2.99 -22.47
N LEU A 149 16.41 3.25 -22.42
CA LEU A 149 15.58 3.03 -21.23
C LEU A 149 15.10 1.57 -21.20
N PRO A 150 15.02 0.94 -20.01
CA PRO A 150 14.44 -0.39 -19.88
C PRO A 150 13.00 -0.35 -20.39
N GLN A 151 12.72 -1.13 -21.44
CA GLN A 151 11.38 -1.27 -22.00
C GLN A 151 10.50 -1.95 -20.95
N ARG A 152 9.82 -1.15 -20.12
CA ARG A 152 8.84 -1.65 -19.16
C ARG A 152 7.68 -2.20 -19.98
N THR A 153 7.66 -3.52 -20.12
CA THR A 153 6.77 -4.28 -21.00
C THR A 153 5.32 -3.84 -20.81
N TRP A 154 4.78 -3.11 -21.80
CA TRP A 154 3.41 -2.60 -21.78
C TRP A 154 2.40 -3.57 -22.42
N HIS A 155 2.81 -4.81 -22.71
CA HIS A 155 1.88 -5.89 -23.02
C HIS A 155 1.35 -6.53 -21.73
N ALA A 156 0.31 -5.92 -21.18
CA ALA A 156 -0.69 -6.63 -20.40
C ALA A 156 -2.06 -6.38 -21.05
N ALA A 157 -2.21 -6.83 -22.30
CA ALA A 157 -3.50 -7.36 -22.71
C ALA A 157 -3.80 -8.56 -21.78
N PRO A 158 -5.04 -8.77 -21.33
CA PRO A 158 -5.37 -9.94 -20.52
C PRO A 158 -5.04 -11.19 -21.34
N GLU A 159 -4.00 -11.91 -20.92
CA GLU A 159 -3.68 -13.22 -21.43
C GLU A 159 -4.94 -14.09 -21.26
N PRO A 160 -5.50 -14.67 -22.34
CA PRO A 160 -6.58 -15.63 -22.18
C PRO A 160 -6.04 -16.78 -21.31
N PRO A 161 -6.83 -17.29 -20.35
CA PRO A 161 -6.32 -18.24 -19.38
C PRO A 161 -5.69 -19.44 -20.10
N PRO A 162 -4.55 -19.97 -19.60
CA PRO A 162 -3.91 -21.12 -20.20
C PRO A 162 -4.94 -22.25 -20.26
N SER A 163 -5.21 -22.71 -21.48
CA SER A 163 -6.08 -23.83 -21.74
C SER A 163 -5.66 -24.98 -20.83
N THR A 164 -6.56 -25.41 -19.96
CA THR A 164 -6.37 -26.56 -19.07
C THR A 164 -6.05 -27.78 -19.92
N ARG A 165 -4.76 -28.03 -20.12
CA ARG A 165 -4.27 -29.29 -20.67
C ARG A 165 -4.55 -30.35 -19.61
N THR A 166 -5.71 -30.99 -19.77
CA THR A 166 -6.09 -32.22 -19.09
C THR A 166 -4.94 -33.21 -19.15
N ILE A 167 -4.17 -33.32 -18.06
CA ILE A 167 -3.34 -34.51 -17.82
C ILE A 167 -4.21 -35.49 -17.07
N ARG A 168 -5.05 -36.19 -17.85
CA ARG A 168 -5.61 -37.47 -17.46
C ARG A 168 -4.50 -38.49 -17.66
N SER A 169 -3.80 -38.87 -16.61
CA SER A 169 -3.07 -40.14 -16.59
C SER A 169 -2.75 -40.61 -15.18
N ALA A 170 -3.47 -41.64 -14.78
CA ALA A 170 -2.91 -42.85 -14.18
C ALA A 170 -2.25 -42.73 -12.79
N GLN A 171 -3.07 -42.55 -11.76
CA GLN A 171 -2.77 -43.07 -10.42
C GLN A 171 -3.88 -44.07 -10.01
N GLN A 172 -4.13 -45.05 -10.87
CA GLN A 172 -5.04 -46.16 -10.58
C GLN A 172 -4.35 -47.45 -10.99
N ARG A 173 -3.26 -47.79 -10.28
CA ARG A 173 -2.65 -49.12 -10.28
C ARG A 173 -1.54 -49.19 -9.25
N ARG A 174 -1.87 -49.77 -8.08
CA ARG A 174 -1.07 -50.67 -7.23
C ARG A 174 -1.71 -50.67 -5.84
N THR A 175 -2.56 -51.67 -5.55
CA THR A 175 -2.19 -52.93 -4.85
C THR A 175 -1.79 -52.62 -3.40
N ARG A 176 -2.29 -53.27 -2.36
CA ARG A 176 -3.17 -54.41 -2.14
C ARG A 176 -3.41 -54.42 -0.63
#